data_AF-A0A2A9CLP2-F1
#
_entry.id   AF-A0A2A9CLP2-F1
#
_cell.length_a   1.000
_cell.length_b   1.000
_cell.length_c   1.000
_cell.angle_alpha   90.00
_cell.angle_beta   90.00
_cell.angle_gamma   90.00
#
_symmetry.space_group_name_H-M   'P 1'
#
loop_
_entity.id
_entity.type
_entity.pdbx_description
1 polymer ?
#
loop_
_entity_poly.entity_id
_entity_poly.type
_entity_poly.pdbx_seq_one_letter_code
_entity_poly.pdbx_strand_id
1 'polypeptide(L)'
;MITREWISREIWLIALSGLAIAIVIGASTAMAPLMMPIVLCVIFFPLLFMLPVEKFLILVALFIFIDRSFLSVGGSYIRIYQVLFLVMSLKFVLEMVFLQRKIYKTPLFLIMNLWVVSFFLSYSYVINYVDFWTVVIGQLFLNMLFFLVVQITFDKGENFFHQVLKFSILSGAIVAFVGLLQWIGFFLGIEIGVSHYEEIGIPRPASFAHEPDWYGLFSAYSALWFLVMYLLKDTSLFSMKFIRLAMAICFLGVILSMARASILSLALAGIFLFSITKSLKLLKMTIVAFIIFLVMLCGLFIVDSEIGMSIYERLNPATSIETDSGAADSRVAAIQMMLDHIPLHPIVGNGSGGMATLSQMQEMRDKYIYGGELNAGKGNANIFLTLMFDTGIIGTTLFLLLIFQIVFMIKKTFSRLSYVSLGFASTSLLLIIDFNFNNGFRMGFVWVHLALIVAYYMIRKSKLEFDEA
;
A
#
# COMPACT_ATOMS: atom_id res chain seq x y z
N MET A 1 1.20 -33.37 13.96
CA MET A 1 0.82 -33.01 15.34
C MET A 1 1.72 -31.85 15.77
N ILE A 2 1.29 -30.59 15.59
CA ILE A 2 2.07 -29.42 15.99
C ILE A 2 1.76 -29.17 17.47
N THR A 3 2.74 -29.39 18.35
CA THR A 3 2.56 -29.22 19.80
C THR A 3 2.39 -27.74 20.14
N ARG A 4 1.48 -27.43 21.08
CA ARG A 4 1.19 -26.07 21.56
C ARG A 4 2.44 -25.29 22.00
N GLU A 5 3.47 -25.96 22.47
CA GLU A 5 4.75 -25.37 22.88
C GLU A 5 5.56 -24.81 21.71
N TRP A 6 5.45 -25.40 20.52
CA TRP A 6 6.18 -24.91 19.34
C TRP A 6 5.59 -23.59 18.86
N ILE A 7 4.25 -23.48 18.89
CA ILE A 7 3.51 -22.26 18.54
C ILE A 7 3.83 -21.13 19.53
N SER A 8 4.04 -21.43 20.83
CA SER A 8 4.36 -20.38 21.81
C SER A 8 5.74 -19.77 21.56
N ARG A 9 6.78 -20.59 21.33
CA ARG A 9 8.15 -20.12 21.09
C ARG A 9 8.27 -19.26 19.83
N GLU A 10 7.55 -19.61 18.78
CA GLU A 10 7.56 -18.84 17.52
C GLU A 10 6.86 -17.48 17.65
N ILE A 11 5.74 -17.42 18.38
CA ILE A 11 5.05 -16.15 18.66
C ILE A 11 5.95 -15.25 19.51
N TRP A 12 6.65 -15.81 20.50
CA TRP A 12 7.63 -15.07 21.29
C TRP A 12 8.76 -14.49 20.45
N LEU A 13 9.29 -15.23 19.48
CA LEU A 13 10.36 -14.73 18.60
C LEU A 13 9.89 -13.58 17.70
N ILE A 14 8.69 -13.69 17.11
CA ILE A 14 8.12 -12.60 16.30
C ILE A 14 7.84 -11.38 17.18
N ALA A 15 7.26 -11.58 18.37
CA ALA A 15 6.97 -10.50 19.31
C ALA A 15 8.24 -9.83 19.82
N LEU A 16 9.27 -10.61 20.17
CA LEU A 16 10.57 -10.09 20.62
C LEU A 16 11.30 -9.35 19.48
N SER A 17 11.19 -9.83 18.25
CA SER A 17 11.72 -9.13 17.08
C SER A 17 10.98 -7.83 16.83
N GLY A 18 9.65 -7.82 16.94
CA GLY A 18 8.84 -6.60 16.88
C GLY A 18 9.17 -5.60 17.98
N LEU A 19 9.40 -6.08 19.20
CA LEU A 19 9.85 -5.25 20.32
C LEU A 19 11.25 -4.69 20.07
N ALA A 20 12.18 -5.51 19.57
CA ALA A 20 13.52 -5.06 19.21
C ALA A 20 13.47 -4.00 18.10
N ILE A 21 12.63 -4.17 17.08
CA ILE A 21 12.35 -3.15 16.06
C ILE A 21 11.89 -1.85 16.73
N ALA A 22 10.88 -1.93 17.61
CA ALA A 22 10.33 -0.76 18.28
C ALA A 22 11.37 -0.03 19.15
N ILE A 23 12.20 -0.77 19.89
CA ILE A 23 13.28 -0.21 20.71
C ILE A 23 14.35 0.43 19.82
N VAL A 24 14.79 -0.24 18.76
CA VAL A 24 15.79 0.31 17.83
C VAL A 24 15.28 1.58 17.17
N ILE A 25 14.02 1.59 16.73
CA ILE A 25 13.38 2.78 16.16
C ILE A 25 13.29 3.90 17.21
N GLY A 26 12.77 3.62 18.39
CA GLY A 26 12.62 4.62 19.46
C GLY A 26 13.96 5.14 19.99
N ALA A 27 15.01 4.32 19.97
CA ALA A 27 16.36 4.76 20.30
C ALA A 27 16.98 5.57 19.15
N SER A 28 16.71 5.20 17.89
CA SER A 28 17.27 5.88 16.72
C SER A 28 16.82 7.34 16.61
N THR A 29 15.64 7.69 17.10
CA THR A 29 15.16 9.09 17.14
C THR A 29 15.92 9.94 18.16
N ALA A 30 16.59 9.33 19.14
CA ALA A 30 17.40 10.01 20.15
C ALA A 30 18.91 9.99 19.84
N MET A 31 19.34 9.32 18.76
CA MET A 31 20.75 9.12 18.42
C MET A 31 21.16 9.95 17.20
N ALA A 32 22.46 10.28 17.11
CA ALA A 32 23.01 10.93 15.92
C ALA A 32 22.83 10.02 14.69
N PRO A 33 22.49 10.58 13.50
CA PRO A 33 22.24 9.79 12.28
C PRO A 33 23.37 8.83 11.91
N LEU A 34 24.62 9.19 12.21
CA LEU A 34 25.82 8.36 11.99
C LEU A 34 25.87 7.08 12.84
N MET A 35 25.22 7.07 14.01
CA MET A 35 25.20 5.92 14.94
C MET A 35 24.12 4.89 14.58
N MET A 36 23.13 5.30 13.79
CA MET A 36 21.96 4.48 13.48
C MET A 36 22.29 3.25 12.60
N PRO A 37 23.16 3.34 11.56
CA PRO A 37 23.67 2.15 10.87
C PRO A 37 24.39 1.16 11.79
N ILE A 38 25.11 1.66 12.80
CA ILE A 38 25.85 0.81 13.76
C ILE A 38 24.87 0.06 14.66
N VAL A 39 23.85 0.72 15.18
CA VAL A 39 22.80 0.06 15.99
C VAL A 39 22.03 -0.98 15.16
N LEU A 40 21.71 -0.66 13.91
CA LEU A 40 21.08 -1.59 12.97
C LEU A 40 22.00 -2.77 12.58
N CYS A 41 23.31 -2.56 12.49
CA CYS A 41 24.24 -3.64 12.14
C CYS A 41 24.60 -4.53 13.34
N VAL A 42 24.77 -3.95 14.54
CA VAL A 42 25.31 -4.65 15.70
C VAL A 42 24.23 -5.35 16.53
N ILE A 43 23.08 -4.71 16.73
CA ILE A 43 22.00 -5.28 17.58
C ILE A 43 20.97 -5.98 16.71
N PHE A 44 20.60 -5.34 15.61
CA PHE A 44 19.44 -5.73 14.83
C PHE A 44 19.76 -6.85 13.82
N PHE A 45 20.89 -6.76 13.11
CA PHE A 45 21.29 -7.75 12.11
C PHE A 45 21.51 -9.18 12.65
N PRO A 46 22.21 -9.39 13.81
CA PRO A 46 22.43 -10.74 14.34
C PRO A 46 21.13 -11.40 14.82
N LEU A 47 20.26 -10.64 15.49
CA LEU A 47 18.97 -11.14 15.97
C LEU A 47 18.06 -11.52 14.80
N LEU A 48 18.05 -10.69 13.76
CA LEU A 48 17.33 -10.97 12.53
C LEU A 48 17.89 -12.21 11.83
N PHE A 49 19.21 -12.37 11.68
CA PHE A 49 19.79 -13.53 10.98
C PHE A 49 19.39 -14.89 11.58
N MET A 50 19.10 -14.93 12.89
CA MET A 50 18.61 -16.13 13.58
C MET A 50 17.20 -16.57 13.16
N LEU A 51 16.36 -15.67 12.63
CA LEU A 51 14.99 -16.00 12.22
C LEU A 51 14.97 -16.68 10.86
N PRO A 52 14.27 -17.81 10.67
CA PRO A 52 14.16 -18.44 9.34
C PRO A 52 13.43 -17.52 8.35
N VAL A 53 13.73 -17.66 7.05
CA VAL A 53 13.24 -16.76 5.98
C VAL A 53 11.72 -16.62 5.99
N GLU A 54 10.98 -17.70 6.26
CA GLU A 54 9.52 -17.66 6.40
C GLU A 54 9.03 -16.68 7.49
N LYS A 55 9.75 -16.55 8.60
CA LYS A 55 9.36 -15.66 9.71
C LYS A 55 9.69 -14.21 9.39
N PHE A 56 10.76 -13.97 8.63
CA PHE A 56 11.02 -12.66 8.05
C PHE A 56 9.90 -12.21 7.14
N LEU A 57 9.40 -13.08 6.28
CA LEU A 57 8.30 -12.72 5.39
C LEU A 57 7.02 -12.38 6.19
N ILE A 58 6.74 -13.09 7.29
CA ILE A 58 5.65 -12.72 8.20
C ILE A 58 5.88 -11.34 8.82
N LEU A 59 7.11 -11.03 9.23
CA LEU A 59 7.48 -9.74 9.79
C LEU A 59 7.32 -8.61 8.74
N VAL A 60 7.82 -8.83 7.52
CA VAL A 60 7.64 -7.91 6.39
C VAL A 60 6.14 -7.68 6.14
N ALA A 61 5.32 -8.75 6.13
CA ALA A 61 3.87 -8.64 5.97
C ALA A 61 3.21 -7.83 7.09
N LEU A 62 3.65 -7.98 8.35
CA LEU A 62 3.14 -7.22 9.49
C LEU A 62 3.52 -5.72 9.42
N PHE A 63 4.66 -5.38 8.81
CA PHE A 63 5.17 -4.01 8.72
C PHE A 63 4.93 -3.35 7.35
N ILE A 64 4.23 -4.02 6.42
CA ILE A 64 4.17 -3.59 5.03
C ILE A 64 3.41 -2.27 4.80
N PHE A 65 2.47 -1.93 5.68
CA PHE A 65 1.73 -0.68 5.67
C PHE A 65 2.35 0.42 6.55
N ILE A 66 3.50 0.17 7.18
CA ILE A 66 4.25 1.21 7.90
C ILE A 66 5.16 1.91 6.89
N ASP A 67 4.65 3.01 6.36
CA ASP A 67 5.27 3.82 5.30
C ASP A 67 6.14 4.97 5.86
N ARG A 68 5.91 5.37 7.12
CA ARG A 68 6.73 6.37 7.80
C ARG A 68 8.16 5.85 7.97
N SER A 69 9.10 6.61 7.45
CA SER A 69 10.52 6.28 7.50
C SER A 69 11.14 6.87 8.76
N PHE A 70 11.90 6.05 9.48
CA PHE A 70 12.62 6.46 10.69
C PHE A 70 14.08 6.80 10.38
N LEU A 71 14.52 6.49 9.16
CA LEU A 71 15.89 6.62 8.70
C LEU A 71 15.90 7.44 7.40
N SER A 72 16.77 8.44 7.31
CA SER A 72 17.09 9.13 6.07
C SER A 72 18.57 8.94 5.80
N VAL A 73 18.91 8.42 4.62
CA VAL A 73 20.30 8.23 4.18
C VAL A 73 20.46 8.95 2.85
N GLY A 74 21.32 9.97 2.82
CA GLY A 74 21.55 10.78 1.62
C GLY A 74 20.29 11.48 1.09
N GLY A 75 19.37 11.87 1.98
CA GLY A 75 18.09 12.49 1.61
C GLY A 75 16.99 11.50 1.20
N SER A 76 17.30 10.19 1.13
CA SER A 76 16.32 9.14 0.83
C SER A 76 15.75 8.53 2.10
N TYR A 77 14.42 8.52 2.20
CA TYR A 77 13.68 7.93 3.31
C TYR A 77 13.60 6.41 3.18
N ILE A 78 14.17 5.70 4.17
CA ILE A 78 14.16 4.23 4.21
C ILE A 78 13.06 3.74 5.14
N ARG A 79 12.15 2.95 4.59
CA ARG A 79 11.00 2.37 5.30
C ARG A 79 11.42 1.10 6.05
N ILE A 80 10.74 0.78 7.16
CA ILE A 80 11.07 -0.41 7.98
C ILE A 80 11.05 -1.69 7.15
N TYR A 81 10.00 -1.88 6.35
CA TYR A 81 9.88 -3.09 5.54
C TYR A 81 11.03 -3.21 4.53
N GLN A 82 11.65 -2.10 4.10
CA GLN A 82 12.79 -2.13 3.19
C GLN A 82 14.04 -2.68 3.86
N VAL A 83 14.29 -2.28 5.11
CA VAL A 83 15.39 -2.81 5.92
C VAL A 83 15.19 -4.31 6.17
N LEU A 84 13.99 -4.70 6.63
CA LEU A 84 13.66 -6.11 6.89
C LEU A 84 13.82 -6.97 5.63
N PHE A 85 13.37 -6.45 4.50
CA PHE A 85 13.45 -7.13 3.23
C PHE A 85 14.88 -7.33 2.72
N LEU A 86 15.77 -6.36 2.93
CA LEU A 86 17.18 -6.49 2.52
C LEU A 86 17.86 -7.65 3.24
N VAL A 87 17.60 -7.79 4.54
CA VAL A 87 18.10 -8.94 5.33
C VAL A 87 17.48 -10.25 4.85
N MET A 88 16.17 -10.27 4.60
CA MET A 88 15.47 -11.44 4.05
C MET A 88 16.05 -11.86 2.69
N SER A 89 16.39 -10.90 1.83
CA SER A 89 16.95 -11.14 0.51
C SER A 89 18.34 -11.76 0.59
N LEU A 90 19.21 -11.19 1.43
CA LEU A 90 20.54 -11.76 1.68
C LEU A 90 20.42 -13.19 2.21
N LYS A 91 19.53 -13.42 3.18
CA LYS A 91 19.32 -14.76 3.74
C LYS A 91 18.77 -15.75 2.70
N PHE A 92 17.82 -15.33 1.87
CA PHE A 92 17.29 -16.16 0.80
C PHE A 92 18.37 -16.55 -0.20
N VAL A 93 19.26 -15.61 -0.58
CA VAL A 93 20.39 -15.89 -1.46
C VAL A 93 21.36 -16.90 -0.81
N LEU A 94 21.67 -16.75 0.47
CA LEU A 94 22.50 -17.72 1.19
C LEU A 94 21.83 -19.11 1.23
N GLU A 95 20.53 -19.18 1.54
CA GLU A 95 19.79 -20.45 1.50
C GLU A 95 19.72 -21.06 0.09
N MET A 96 19.61 -20.22 -0.95
CA MET A 96 19.68 -20.67 -2.34
C MET A 96 21.03 -21.31 -2.67
N VAL A 97 22.14 -20.67 -2.27
CA VAL A 97 23.50 -21.15 -2.53
C VAL A 97 23.83 -22.41 -1.73
N PHE A 98 23.48 -22.43 -0.43
CA PHE A 98 23.87 -23.52 0.48
C PHE A 98 22.87 -24.68 0.54
N LEU A 99 21.57 -24.42 0.38
CA LEU A 99 20.51 -25.44 0.51
C LEU A 99 19.90 -25.84 -0.83
N GLN A 100 20.38 -25.29 -1.95
CA GLN A 100 19.92 -25.61 -3.32
C GLN A 100 18.38 -25.54 -3.47
N ARG A 101 17.76 -24.50 -2.90
CA ARG A 101 16.31 -24.27 -3.01
C ARG A 101 15.88 -24.25 -4.48
N LYS A 102 14.73 -24.86 -4.77
CA LYS A 102 14.13 -24.84 -6.12
C LYS A 102 13.56 -23.45 -6.41
N ILE A 103 13.82 -22.93 -7.61
CA ILE A 103 13.20 -21.70 -8.11
C ILE A 103 12.02 -22.06 -8.98
N TYR A 104 10.84 -21.59 -8.59
CA TYR A 104 9.63 -21.72 -9.37
C TYR A 104 9.57 -20.63 -10.43
N LYS A 105 9.05 -20.95 -11.63
CA LYS A 105 8.94 -20.00 -12.74
C LYS A 105 7.47 -19.70 -13.04
N THR A 106 7.16 -18.45 -13.34
CA THR A 106 5.86 -18.02 -13.90
C THR A 106 6.10 -17.05 -15.06
N PRO A 107 5.30 -17.08 -16.13
CA PRO A 107 5.39 -16.10 -17.22
C PRO A 107 5.35 -14.64 -16.74
N LEU A 108 4.71 -14.39 -15.61
CA LEU A 108 4.60 -13.06 -15.02
C LEU A 108 5.97 -12.49 -14.58
N PHE A 109 6.93 -13.34 -14.16
CA PHE A 109 8.29 -12.89 -13.84
C PHE A 109 8.99 -12.32 -15.08
N LEU A 110 8.79 -12.93 -16.24
CA LEU A 110 9.35 -12.43 -17.49
C LEU A 110 8.74 -11.07 -17.85
N ILE A 111 7.41 -10.96 -17.81
CA ILE A 111 6.70 -9.70 -18.12
C ILE A 111 7.16 -8.58 -17.19
N MET A 112 7.28 -8.85 -15.89
CA MET A 112 7.77 -7.88 -14.91
C MET A 112 9.21 -7.43 -15.19
N ASN A 113 10.11 -8.37 -15.49
CA ASN A 113 11.49 -8.03 -15.83
C ASN A 113 11.58 -7.22 -17.13
N LEU A 114 10.81 -7.59 -18.16
CA LEU A 114 10.72 -6.82 -19.40
C LEU A 114 10.16 -5.42 -19.15
N TRP A 115 9.16 -5.30 -18.28
CA TRP A 115 8.62 -4.01 -17.89
C TRP A 115 9.67 -3.15 -17.18
N VAL A 116 10.48 -3.70 -16.27
CA VAL A 116 11.61 -2.96 -15.66
C VAL A 116 12.67 -2.59 -16.70
N VAL A 117 12.99 -3.48 -17.64
CA VAL A 117 13.94 -3.19 -18.73
C VAL A 117 13.44 -2.01 -19.59
N SER A 118 12.13 -1.83 -19.75
CA SER A 118 11.56 -0.73 -20.52
C SER A 118 11.94 0.66 -19.98
N PHE A 119 12.26 0.79 -18.68
CA PHE A 119 12.75 2.05 -18.09
C PHE A 119 14.07 2.50 -18.72
N PHE A 120 14.92 1.56 -19.14
CA PHE A 120 16.21 1.89 -19.75
C PHE A 120 16.07 2.36 -21.20
N LEU A 121 14.92 2.12 -21.85
CA LEU A 121 14.68 2.61 -23.21
C LEU A 121 14.54 4.13 -23.26
N SER A 122 14.09 4.76 -22.17
CA SER A 122 14.02 6.22 -22.04
C SER A 122 15.30 6.85 -21.49
N TYR A 123 16.37 6.09 -21.25
CA TYR A 123 17.59 6.59 -20.57
C TYR A 123 18.20 7.82 -21.24
N SER A 124 18.23 7.87 -22.59
CA SER A 124 18.76 9.01 -23.35
C SER A 124 17.92 10.29 -23.25
N TYR A 125 16.69 10.18 -22.75
CA TYR A 125 15.71 11.27 -22.64
C TYR A 125 15.42 11.65 -21.19
N VAL A 126 16.17 11.08 -20.24
CA VAL A 126 16.00 11.33 -18.80
C VAL A 126 16.29 12.79 -18.48
N ILE A 127 15.31 13.44 -17.86
CA ILE A 127 15.43 14.83 -17.39
C ILE A 127 16.40 14.94 -16.20
N ASN A 128 16.34 13.98 -15.26
CA ASN A 128 17.20 13.95 -14.08
C ASN A 128 17.66 12.52 -13.78
N TYR A 129 18.97 12.29 -13.92
CA TYR A 129 19.58 10.96 -13.73
C TYR A 129 19.52 10.47 -12.28
N VAL A 130 19.55 11.37 -11.29
CA VAL A 130 19.48 10.99 -9.86
C VAL A 130 18.10 10.45 -9.53
N ASP A 131 17.05 11.16 -9.95
CA ASP A 131 15.67 10.70 -9.78
C ASP A 131 15.40 9.42 -10.56
N PHE A 132 15.91 9.32 -11.80
CA PHE A 132 15.81 8.11 -12.61
C PHE A 132 16.38 6.89 -11.90
N TRP A 133 17.63 6.96 -11.44
CA TRP A 133 18.26 5.84 -10.72
C TRP A 133 17.55 5.51 -9.42
N THR A 134 17.06 6.53 -8.69
CA THR A 134 16.26 6.34 -7.48
C THR A 134 15.01 5.52 -7.77
N VAL A 135 14.30 5.83 -8.87
CA VAL A 135 13.10 5.09 -9.28
C VAL A 135 13.46 3.68 -9.76
N VAL A 136 14.48 3.52 -10.59
CA VAL A 136 14.90 2.22 -11.13
C VAL A 136 15.35 1.28 -10.02
N ILE A 137 16.18 1.75 -9.08
CA ILE A 137 16.63 0.96 -7.93
C ILE A 137 15.43 0.59 -7.05
N GLY A 138 14.55 1.54 -6.77
CA GLY A 138 13.30 1.29 -6.03
C GLY A 138 12.44 0.23 -6.73
N GLN A 139 12.35 0.26 -8.05
CA GLN A 139 11.56 -0.67 -8.82
C GLN A 139 12.19 -2.08 -8.90
N LEU A 140 13.52 -2.17 -9.02
CA LEU A 140 14.25 -3.44 -8.91
C LEU A 140 14.07 -4.07 -7.53
N PHE A 141 14.13 -3.25 -6.48
CA PHE A 141 13.85 -3.66 -5.11
C PHE A 141 12.44 -4.26 -4.98
N LEU A 142 11.41 -3.58 -5.51
CA LEU A 142 10.03 -4.05 -5.44
C LEU A 142 9.79 -5.32 -6.26
N ASN A 143 10.46 -5.45 -7.41
CA ASN A 143 10.44 -6.66 -8.23
C ASN A 143 11.07 -7.85 -7.50
N MET A 144 12.21 -7.63 -6.81
CA MET A 144 12.82 -8.65 -5.94
C MET A 144 11.90 -9.02 -4.78
N LEU A 145 11.20 -8.04 -4.17
CA LEU A 145 10.22 -8.28 -3.10
C LEU A 145 9.10 -9.19 -3.57
N PHE A 146 8.51 -8.86 -4.71
CA PHE A 146 7.50 -9.70 -5.33
C PHE A 146 8.01 -11.12 -5.58
N PHE A 147 9.18 -11.27 -6.20
CA PHE A 147 9.76 -12.58 -6.49
C PHE A 147 9.92 -13.41 -5.23
N LEU A 148 10.55 -12.86 -4.19
CA LEU A 148 10.79 -13.59 -2.93
C LEU A 148 9.50 -13.97 -2.21
N VAL A 149 8.51 -13.07 -2.16
CA VAL A 149 7.20 -13.36 -1.56
C VAL A 149 6.55 -14.54 -2.30
N VAL A 150 6.58 -14.57 -3.64
CA VAL A 150 6.03 -15.70 -4.42
C VAL A 150 6.78 -17.00 -4.12
N GLN A 151 8.13 -16.99 -4.19
CA GLN A 151 8.94 -18.19 -3.98
C GLN A 151 8.70 -18.80 -2.60
N ILE A 152 8.84 -18.00 -1.54
CA ILE A 152 8.72 -18.47 -0.15
C ILE A 152 7.30 -18.93 0.14
N THR A 153 6.30 -18.17 -0.33
CA THR A 153 4.89 -18.49 -0.04
C THR A 153 4.43 -19.75 -0.76
N PHE A 154 4.82 -19.92 -2.03
CA PHE A 154 4.48 -21.13 -2.79
C PHE A 154 5.19 -22.36 -2.21
N ASP A 155 6.48 -22.26 -1.91
CA ASP A 155 7.30 -23.35 -1.35
C ASP A 155 6.73 -23.91 -0.03
N LYS A 156 6.26 -23.02 0.85
CA LYS A 156 5.68 -23.39 2.16
C LYS A 156 4.19 -23.79 2.08
N GLY A 157 3.52 -23.53 0.97
CA GLY A 157 2.15 -23.96 0.70
C GLY A 157 1.04 -23.15 1.39
N GLU A 158 -0.18 -23.68 1.32
CA GLU A 158 -1.44 -22.96 1.64
C GLU A 158 -1.53 -22.46 3.08
N ASN A 159 -1.07 -23.25 4.06
CA ASN A 159 -1.10 -22.85 5.47
C ASN A 159 -0.25 -21.61 5.72
N PHE A 160 0.92 -21.54 5.09
CA PHE A 160 1.82 -20.40 5.22
C PHE A 160 1.31 -19.19 4.43
N PHE A 161 0.74 -19.40 3.24
CA PHE A 161 0.00 -18.36 2.51
C PHE A 161 -1.05 -17.66 3.39
N HIS A 162 -1.87 -18.43 4.12
CA HIS A 162 -2.86 -17.85 5.04
C HIS A 162 -2.23 -17.04 6.18
N GLN A 163 -1.03 -17.41 6.65
CA GLN A 163 -0.30 -16.62 7.65
C GLN A 163 0.16 -15.29 7.05
N VAL A 164 0.81 -15.30 5.89
CA VAL A 164 1.29 -14.06 5.24
C VAL A 164 0.10 -13.12 4.95
N LEU A 165 -1.01 -13.67 4.44
CA LEU A 165 -2.25 -12.91 4.21
C LEU A 165 -2.81 -12.34 5.51
N LYS A 166 -2.90 -13.15 6.57
CA LYS A 166 -3.38 -12.72 7.90
C LYS A 166 -2.57 -11.55 8.44
N PHE A 167 -1.24 -11.64 8.43
CA PHE A 167 -0.37 -10.59 8.96
C PHE A 167 -0.38 -9.33 8.08
N SER A 168 -0.54 -9.47 6.77
CA SER A 168 -0.74 -8.33 5.85
C SER A 168 -2.04 -7.57 6.16
N ILE A 169 -3.15 -8.27 6.37
CA ILE A 169 -4.44 -7.65 6.73
C ILE A 169 -4.37 -7.03 8.15
N LEU A 170 -3.71 -7.72 9.08
CA LEU A 170 -3.53 -7.22 10.45
C LEU A 170 -2.70 -5.93 10.48
N SER A 171 -1.69 -5.82 9.62
CA SER A 171 -0.86 -4.63 9.49
C SER A 171 -1.70 -3.37 9.23
N GLY A 172 -2.61 -3.41 8.26
CA GLY A 172 -3.48 -2.25 7.99
C GLY A 172 -4.52 -2.00 9.08
N ALA A 173 -4.98 -3.04 9.81
CA ALA A 173 -5.82 -2.86 10.99
C ALA A 173 -5.09 -2.14 12.14
N ILE A 174 -3.80 -2.44 12.35
CA ILE A 174 -2.94 -1.75 13.33
C ILE A 174 -2.77 -0.28 12.93
N VAL A 175 -2.52 -0.01 11.64
CA VAL A 175 -2.42 1.37 11.12
C VAL A 175 -3.74 2.13 11.37
N ALA A 176 -4.89 1.53 11.06
CA ALA A 176 -6.21 2.14 11.32
C ALA A 176 -6.44 2.41 12.82
N PHE A 177 -6.07 1.48 13.69
CA PHE A 177 -6.19 1.64 15.14
C PHE A 177 -5.32 2.79 15.67
N VAL A 178 -4.06 2.88 15.23
CA VAL A 178 -3.16 3.96 15.64
C VAL A 178 -3.65 5.32 15.13
N GLY A 179 -4.18 5.39 13.90
CA GLY A 179 -4.77 6.63 13.39
C GLY A 179 -5.99 7.09 14.19
N LEU A 180 -6.82 6.15 14.63
CA LEU A 180 -7.93 6.45 15.55
C LEU A 180 -7.43 7.00 16.89
N LEU A 181 -6.38 6.42 17.46
CA LEU A 181 -5.78 6.92 18.70
C LEU A 181 -5.19 8.32 18.55
N GLN A 182 -4.55 8.62 17.41
CA GLN A 182 -4.04 9.96 17.11
C GLN A 182 -5.17 10.98 17.01
N TRP A 183 -6.26 10.62 16.33
CA TRP A 183 -7.43 11.49 16.21
C TRP A 183 -8.10 11.77 17.56
N ILE A 184 -8.28 10.74 18.40
CA ILE A 184 -8.78 10.92 19.78
C ILE A 184 -7.80 11.76 20.60
N GLY A 185 -6.49 11.49 20.48
CA GLY A 185 -5.43 12.22 21.19
C GLY A 185 -5.45 13.71 20.88
N PHE A 186 -5.70 14.10 19.64
CA PHE A 186 -5.81 15.50 19.23
C PHE A 186 -6.85 16.27 20.04
N PHE A 187 -8.06 15.72 20.21
CA PHE A 187 -9.10 16.34 21.04
C PHE A 187 -8.79 16.32 22.54
N LEU A 188 -7.80 15.54 22.97
CA LEU A 188 -7.26 15.55 24.34
C LEU A 188 -6.01 16.44 24.49
N GLY A 189 -5.64 17.21 23.46
CA GLY A 189 -4.47 18.10 23.45
C GLY A 189 -3.15 17.41 23.10
N ILE A 190 -3.19 16.21 22.49
CA ILE A 190 -2.01 15.46 22.03
C ILE A 190 -1.88 15.58 20.51
N GLU A 191 -1.03 16.49 20.05
CA GLU A 191 -0.80 16.78 18.62
C GLU A 191 0.26 15.86 17.99
N ILE A 192 0.03 14.54 18.01
CA ILE A 192 0.96 13.56 17.42
C ILE A 192 0.35 12.92 16.19
N GLY A 193 0.97 13.09 15.02
CA GLY A 193 0.61 12.37 13.80
C GLY A 193 -0.71 12.82 13.16
N VAL A 194 -1.25 13.96 13.58
CA VAL A 194 -2.32 14.69 12.90
C VAL A 194 -1.68 15.76 12.04
N SER A 195 -2.19 15.95 10.82
CA SER A 195 -1.64 16.87 9.83
C SER A 195 -2.75 17.69 9.16
N HIS A 196 -2.37 18.78 8.50
CA HIS A 196 -3.25 19.64 7.69
C HIS A 196 -4.42 20.29 8.47
N TYR A 197 -4.36 20.34 9.80
CA TYR A 197 -5.38 21.03 10.60
C TYR A 197 -5.37 22.54 10.33
N GLU A 198 -4.19 23.15 10.29
CA GLU A 198 -4.03 24.59 10.03
C GLU A 198 -4.43 25.00 8.60
N GLU A 199 -4.31 24.10 7.63
CA GLU A 199 -4.56 24.38 6.22
C GLU A 199 -6.00 24.10 5.77
N ILE A 200 -6.64 23.10 6.37
CA ILE A 200 -7.95 22.58 5.91
C ILE A 200 -9.01 22.59 7.03
N GLY A 201 -8.65 23.00 8.25
CA GLY A 201 -9.58 23.05 9.40
C GLY A 201 -10.07 21.69 9.89
N ILE A 202 -9.45 20.59 9.46
CA ILE A 202 -9.86 19.22 9.80
C ILE A 202 -8.67 18.43 10.34
N PRO A 203 -8.76 17.83 11.55
CA PRO A 203 -7.68 17.00 12.06
C PRO A 203 -7.64 15.67 11.30
N ARG A 204 -6.65 15.51 10.41
CA ARG A 204 -6.48 14.30 9.60
C ARG A 204 -5.34 13.44 10.16
N PRO A 205 -5.63 12.25 10.72
CA PRO A 205 -4.59 11.36 11.20
C PRO A 205 -3.82 10.74 10.03
N ALA A 206 -2.50 10.69 10.14
CA ALA A 206 -1.63 10.00 9.19
C ALA A 206 -1.20 8.61 9.70
N SER A 207 -1.38 8.31 10.99
CA SER A 207 -0.92 7.06 11.62
C SER A 207 0.57 6.84 11.39
N PHE A 208 0.91 5.70 10.79
CA PHE A 208 2.22 5.30 10.31
C PHE A 208 2.42 5.55 8.82
N ALA A 209 1.53 6.28 8.16
CA ALA A 209 1.70 6.71 6.78
C ALA A 209 2.40 8.08 6.71
N HIS A 210 2.96 8.41 5.54
CA HIS A 210 3.53 9.74 5.33
C HIS A 210 2.45 10.84 5.26
N GLU A 211 1.29 10.49 4.69
CA GLU A 211 0.17 11.42 4.48
C GLU A 211 -1.16 10.76 4.86
N PRO A 212 -2.19 11.55 5.24
CA PRO A 212 -3.51 11.03 5.54
C PRO A 212 -4.18 10.29 4.36
N ASP A 213 -3.83 10.64 3.12
CA ASP A 213 -4.35 9.96 1.92
C ASP A 213 -3.95 8.48 1.89
N TRP A 214 -2.69 8.19 2.19
CA TRP A 214 -2.19 6.81 2.29
C TRP A 214 -2.79 6.06 3.47
N TYR A 215 -3.00 6.73 4.60
CA TYR A 215 -3.72 6.18 5.74
C TYR A 215 -5.15 5.74 5.36
N GLY A 216 -5.86 6.58 4.59
CA GLY A 216 -7.17 6.27 4.04
C GLY A 216 -7.14 5.01 3.17
N LEU A 217 -6.17 4.92 2.26
CA LEU A 217 -6.00 3.75 1.38
C LEU A 217 -5.72 2.46 2.17
N PHE A 218 -4.82 2.49 3.15
CA PHE A 218 -4.44 1.31 3.94
C PHE A 218 -5.62 0.81 4.80
N SER A 219 -6.39 1.75 5.34
CA SER A 219 -7.62 1.47 6.08
C SER A 219 -8.68 0.84 5.16
N ALA A 220 -8.87 1.39 3.95
CA ALA A 220 -9.85 0.89 2.99
C ALA A 220 -9.51 -0.51 2.48
N TYR A 221 -8.21 -0.76 2.21
CA TYR A 221 -7.70 -2.08 1.83
C TYR A 221 -8.05 -3.15 2.87
N SER A 222 -7.80 -2.87 4.15
CA SER A 222 -8.08 -3.82 5.24
C SER A 222 -9.57 -3.94 5.53
N ALA A 223 -10.32 -2.84 5.44
CA ALA A 223 -11.77 -2.83 5.58
C ALA A 223 -12.44 -3.80 4.59
N LEU A 224 -12.01 -3.81 3.32
CA LEU A 224 -12.54 -4.74 2.32
C LEU A 224 -12.26 -6.20 2.65
N TRP A 225 -11.07 -6.54 3.12
CA TRP A 225 -10.76 -7.91 3.57
C TRP A 225 -11.66 -8.35 4.71
N PHE A 226 -11.82 -7.51 5.75
CA PHE A 226 -12.73 -7.82 6.85
C PHE A 226 -14.19 -7.86 6.42
N LEU A 227 -14.61 -7.00 5.50
CA LEU A 227 -15.96 -7.01 4.95
C LEU A 227 -16.25 -8.31 4.21
N VAL A 228 -15.34 -8.77 3.36
CA VAL A 228 -15.48 -10.06 2.64
C VAL A 228 -15.60 -11.22 3.64
N MET A 229 -14.70 -11.30 4.63
CA MET A 229 -14.76 -12.33 5.68
C MET A 229 -16.08 -12.25 6.47
N TYR A 230 -16.54 -11.05 6.82
CA TYR A 230 -17.79 -10.83 7.53
C TYR A 230 -19.02 -11.29 6.71
N LEU A 231 -19.07 -10.96 5.42
CA LEU A 231 -20.18 -11.32 4.54
C LEU A 231 -20.29 -12.84 4.37
N LEU A 232 -19.15 -13.52 4.20
CA LEU A 232 -19.06 -14.96 4.06
C LEU A 232 -19.11 -15.72 5.39
N LYS A 233 -19.07 -15.01 6.54
CA LYS A 233 -18.90 -15.58 7.88
C LYS A 233 -17.66 -16.47 8.00
N ASP A 234 -16.60 -16.15 7.25
CA ASP A 234 -15.36 -16.91 7.29
C ASP A 234 -14.52 -16.48 8.50
N THR A 235 -14.17 -17.44 9.35
CA THR A 235 -13.35 -17.23 10.56
C THR A 235 -12.01 -17.95 10.49
N SER A 236 -11.52 -18.28 9.29
CA SER A 236 -10.26 -19.01 9.11
C SER A 236 -9.04 -18.21 9.59
N LEU A 237 -9.03 -16.89 9.39
CA LEU A 237 -7.90 -16.04 9.78
C LEU A 237 -8.08 -15.39 11.17
N PHE A 238 -9.31 -14.98 11.47
CA PHE A 238 -9.64 -14.18 12.65
C PHE A 238 -11.00 -14.58 13.23
N SER A 239 -11.20 -14.30 14.52
CA SER A 239 -12.50 -14.50 15.18
C SER A 239 -13.53 -13.49 14.66
N MET A 240 -14.80 -13.88 14.61
CA MET A 240 -15.86 -12.98 14.11
C MET A 240 -16.01 -11.69 14.96
N LYS A 241 -15.67 -11.74 16.25
CA LYS A 241 -15.61 -10.56 17.12
C LYS A 241 -14.52 -9.58 16.65
N PHE A 242 -13.32 -10.12 16.40
CA PHE A 242 -12.21 -9.32 15.89
C PHE A 242 -12.52 -8.75 14.50
N ILE A 243 -13.08 -9.55 13.59
CA ILE A 243 -13.47 -9.11 12.24
C ILE A 243 -14.39 -7.88 12.33
N ARG A 244 -15.45 -7.94 13.15
CA ARG A 244 -16.39 -6.81 13.29
C ARG A 244 -15.73 -5.55 13.85
N LEU A 245 -14.90 -5.71 14.88
CA LEU A 245 -14.20 -4.59 15.52
C LEU A 245 -13.19 -3.95 14.57
N ALA A 246 -12.31 -4.77 13.98
CA ALA A 246 -11.28 -4.29 13.06
C ALA A 246 -11.89 -3.66 11.80
N MET A 247 -12.97 -4.24 11.27
CA MET A 247 -13.74 -3.66 10.17
C MET A 247 -14.28 -2.27 10.53
N ALA A 248 -14.91 -2.11 11.70
CA ALA A 248 -15.43 -0.82 12.15
C ALA A 248 -14.32 0.23 12.30
N ILE A 249 -13.19 -0.15 12.91
CA ILE A 249 -12.02 0.73 13.05
C ILE A 249 -11.47 1.12 11.68
N CYS A 250 -11.35 0.19 10.73
CA CYS A 250 -10.86 0.48 9.39
C CYS A 250 -11.81 1.40 8.61
N PHE A 251 -13.13 1.16 8.67
CA PHE A 251 -14.10 2.07 8.05
C PHE A 251 -14.05 3.47 8.64
N LEU A 252 -13.94 3.58 9.96
CA LEU A 252 -13.77 4.85 10.63
C LEU A 252 -12.47 5.53 10.19
N GLY A 253 -11.37 4.77 10.07
CA GLY A 253 -10.10 5.28 9.56
C GLY A 253 -10.21 5.89 8.16
N VAL A 254 -10.94 5.25 7.25
CA VAL A 254 -11.20 5.82 5.90
C VAL A 254 -11.94 7.15 6.00
N ILE A 255 -12.98 7.23 6.82
CA ILE A 255 -13.75 8.47 7.01
C ILE A 255 -12.89 9.57 7.62
N LEU A 256 -12.18 9.27 8.71
CA LEU A 256 -11.32 10.23 9.42
C LEU A 256 -10.16 10.73 8.56
N SER A 257 -9.69 9.92 7.61
CA SER A 257 -8.65 10.36 6.67
C SER A 257 -9.10 11.50 5.75
N MET A 258 -10.42 11.64 5.52
CA MET A 258 -11.02 12.54 4.52
C MET A 258 -10.39 12.41 3.12
N ALA A 259 -9.82 11.24 2.81
CA ALA A 259 -9.19 10.93 1.52
C ALA A 259 -10.27 10.58 0.49
N ARG A 260 -10.62 11.54 -0.37
CA ARG A 260 -11.68 11.41 -1.39
C ARG A 260 -11.47 10.20 -2.31
N ALA A 261 -10.24 9.98 -2.75
CA ALA A 261 -9.88 8.85 -3.62
C ALA A 261 -10.18 7.50 -2.95
N SER A 262 -9.84 7.35 -1.67
CA SER A 262 -10.03 6.12 -0.92
C SER A 262 -11.49 5.87 -0.55
N ILE A 263 -12.26 6.93 -0.29
CA ILE A 263 -13.73 6.82 -0.10
C ILE A 263 -14.39 6.35 -1.40
N LEU A 264 -14.06 6.95 -2.54
CA LEU A 264 -14.60 6.59 -3.85
C LEU A 264 -14.23 5.14 -4.23
N SER A 265 -12.96 4.77 -4.05
CA SER A 265 -12.46 3.43 -4.37
C SER A 265 -13.10 2.35 -3.50
N LEU A 266 -13.29 2.62 -2.21
CA LEU A 266 -14.05 1.76 -1.29
C LEU A 266 -15.52 1.62 -1.69
N ALA A 267 -16.17 2.72 -2.08
CA ALA A 267 -17.58 2.69 -2.51
C ALA A 267 -17.76 1.83 -3.78
N LEU A 268 -16.92 2.01 -4.79
CA LEU A 268 -16.96 1.24 -6.03
C LEU A 268 -16.60 -0.24 -5.81
N ALA A 269 -15.61 -0.54 -4.97
CA ALA A 269 -15.31 -1.91 -4.56
C ALA A 269 -16.45 -2.54 -3.75
N GLY A 270 -17.15 -1.76 -2.93
CA GLY A 270 -18.37 -2.15 -2.24
C GLY A 270 -19.52 -2.47 -3.19
N ILE A 271 -19.75 -1.66 -4.23
CA ILE A 271 -20.75 -1.92 -5.28
C ILE A 271 -20.42 -3.21 -6.04
N PHE A 272 -19.15 -3.45 -6.33
CA PHE A 272 -18.70 -4.72 -6.91
C PHE A 272 -19.03 -5.90 -6.00
N LEU A 273 -18.68 -5.83 -4.70
CA LEU A 273 -19.01 -6.87 -3.72
C LEU A 273 -20.52 -7.08 -3.60
N PHE A 274 -21.32 -6.01 -3.60
CA PHE A 274 -22.78 -6.11 -3.61
C PHE A 274 -23.28 -6.83 -4.85
N SER A 275 -22.72 -6.51 -6.02
CA SER A 275 -23.13 -7.08 -7.29
C SER A 275 -22.87 -8.58 -7.36
N ILE A 276 -21.77 -9.04 -6.75
CA ILE A 276 -21.40 -10.47 -6.71
C ILE A 276 -22.13 -11.24 -5.61
N THR A 277 -22.19 -10.68 -4.39
CA THR A 277 -22.75 -11.38 -3.23
C THR A 277 -24.26 -11.23 -3.09
N LYS A 278 -24.85 -10.18 -3.69
CA LYS A 278 -26.26 -9.76 -3.55
C LYS A 278 -26.73 -9.72 -2.09
N SER A 279 -25.81 -9.47 -1.16
CA SER A 279 -26.06 -9.56 0.27
C SER A 279 -26.78 -8.31 0.78
N LEU A 280 -28.01 -8.46 1.25
CA LEU A 280 -28.75 -7.39 1.94
C LEU A 280 -28.02 -6.88 3.19
N LYS A 281 -27.12 -7.68 3.79
CA LYS A 281 -26.31 -7.23 4.93
C LYS A 281 -25.40 -6.08 4.55
N LEU A 282 -24.84 -6.11 3.34
CA LEU A 282 -23.98 -5.04 2.84
C LEU A 282 -24.77 -3.73 2.72
N LEU A 283 -25.96 -3.79 2.13
CA LEU A 283 -26.86 -2.64 2.04
C LEU A 283 -27.21 -2.08 3.42
N LYS A 284 -27.59 -2.95 4.38
CA LYS A 284 -27.88 -2.54 5.76
C LYS A 284 -26.67 -1.88 6.42
N MET A 285 -25.47 -2.42 6.23
CA MET A 285 -24.25 -1.84 6.77
C MET A 285 -23.94 -0.47 6.15
N THR A 286 -24.10 -0.31 4.84
CA THR A 286 -23.91 0.98 4.17
C THR A 286 -24.87 2.03 4.73
N ILE A 287 -26.15 1.68 4.90
CA ILE A 287 -27.16 2.58 5.49
C ILE A 287 -26.77 2.94 6.93
N VAL A 288 -26.41 1.97 7.75
CA VAL A 288 -26.00 2.21 9.15
C VAL A 288 -24.74 3.08 9.21
N ALA A 289 -23.74 2.81 8.37
CA ALA A 289 -22.51 3.60 8.30
C ALA A 289 -22.80 5.04 7.88
N PHE A 290 -23.71 5.24 6.90
CA PHE A 290 -24.14 6.57 6.47
C PHE A 290 -24.87 7.33 7.59
N ILE A 291 -25.77 6.66 8.34
CA ILE A 291 -26.45 7.26 9.49
C ILE A 291 -25.43 7.64 10.58
N ILE A 292 -24.49 6.76 10.91
CA ILE A 292 -23.43 7.04 11.90
C ILE A 292 -22.59 8.24 11.45
N PHE A 293 -22.20 8.29 10.18
CA PHE A 293 -21.47 9.42 9.61
C PHE A 293 -22.27 10.73 9.74
N LEU A 294 -23.56 10.72 9.40
CA LEU A 294 -24.42 11.88 9.53
C LEU A 294 -24.55 12.34 10.99
N VAL A 295 -24.73 11.41 11.92
CA VAL A 295 -24.78 11.70 13.36
C VAL A 295 -23.46 12.29 13.85
N MET A 296 -22.33 11.74 13.41
CA MET A 296 -21.00 12.26 13.74
C MET A 296 -20.80 13.68 13.20
N LEU A 297 -21.20 13.93 11.95
CA LEU A 297 -21.13 15.24 11.33
C LEU A 297 -22.00 16.26 12.09
N CYS A 298 -23.25 15.91 12.40
CA CYS A 298 -24.14 16.74 13.21
C CYS A 298 -23.58 16.98 14.62
N GLY A 299 -22.97 15.97 15.24
CA GLY A 299 -22.30 16.09 16.53
C GLY A 299 -21.11 17.07 16.48
N LEU A 300 -20.30 17.00 15.41
CA LEU A 300 -19.21 17.95 15.18
C LEU A 300 -19.76 19.37 15.01
N PHE A 301 -20.83 19.60 14.25
CA PHE A 301 -21.46 20.92 14.16
C PHE A 301 -21.89 21.52 15.52
N ILE A 302 -22.21 20.68 16.50
CA ILE A 302 -22.60 21.11 17.85
C ILE A 302 -21.39 21.37 18.74
N VAL A 303 -20.35 20.51 18.66
CA VAL A 303 -19.17 20.56 19.54
C VAL A 303 -18.14 21.56 19.03
N ASP A 304 -17.95 21.62 17.71
CA ASP A 304 -16.99 22.48 17.02
C ASP A 304 -17.54 22.81 15.61
N SER A 305 -18.24 23.94 15.50
CA SER A 305 -18.89 24.34 14.26
C SER A 305 -17.90 24.63 13.12
N GLU A 306 -16.66 25.00 13.41
CA GLU A 306 -15.64 25.30 12.40
C GLU A 306 -15.18 24.01 11.69
N ILE A 307 -14.90 22.96 12.46
CA ILE A 307 -14.56 21.64 11.91
C ILE A 307 -15.75 21.09 11.11
N GLY A 308 -16.97 21.21 11.64
CA GLY A 308 -18.19 20.79 10.95
C GLY A 308 -18.37 21.49 9.60
N MET A 309 -18.15 22.81 9.56
CA MET A 309 -18.27 23.61 8.35
C MET A 309 -17.20 23.21 7.31
N SER A 310 -15.95 23.04 7.75
CA SER A 310 -14.84 22.62 6.90
C SER A 310 -15.10 21.25 6.24
N ILE A 311 -15.67 20.29 6.98
CA ILE A 311 -16.06 18.99 6.43
C ILE A 311 -17.16 19.14 5.39
N TYR A 312 -18.18 19.96 5.67
CA TYR A 312 -19.28 20.19 4.73
C TYR A 312 -18.78 20.83 3.42
N GLU A 313 -17.96 21.87 3.50
CA GLU A 313 -17.43 22.55 2.31
C GLU A 313 -16.56 21.62 1.45
N ARG A 314 -15.78 20.75 2.09
CA ARG A 314 -14.96 19.74 1.40
C ARG A 314 -15.80 18.66 0.69
N LEU A 315 -16.99 18.36 1.20
CA LEU A 315 -17.91 17.37 0.61
C LEU A 315 -18.88 18.00 -0.39
N ASN A 316 -19.15 19.30 -0.29
CA ASN A 316 -20.06 20.01 -1.17
C ASN A 316 -19.41 20.20 -2.56
N PRO A 317 -19.97 19.62 -3.64
CA PRO A 317 -19.40 19.75 -4.98
C PRO A 317 -19.14 21.19 -5.42
N ALA A 318 -19.99 22.13 -4.99
CA ALA A 318 -19.89 23.54 -5.36
C ALA A 318 -18.65 24.24 -4.78
N THR A 319 -18.18 23.83 -3.60
CA THR A 319 -17.05 24.44 -2.89
C THR A 319 -15.82 23.52 -2.84
N SER A 320 -15.98 22.26 -3.26
CA SER A 320 -14.95 21.21 -3.12
C SER A 320 -13.67 21.42 -3.92
N ILE A 321 -13.69 22.30 -4.93
CA ILE A 321 -12.53 22.69 -5.73
C ILE A 321 -11.74 23.77 -4.98
N GLU A 322 -12.43 24.79 -4.47
CA GLU A 322 -11.85 25.91 -3.73
C GLU A 322 -11.29 25.48 -2.35
N THR A 323 -11.89 24.44 -1.74
CA THR A 323 -11.51 23.91 -0.42
C THR A 323 -10.56 22.70 -0.47
N ASP A 324 -10.00 22.36 -1.63
CA ASP A 324 -8.99 21.29 -1.74
C ASP A 324 -7.55 21.76 -1.47
N SER A 325 -7.37 22.98 -0.96
CA SER A 325 -6.05 23.58 -0.68
C SER A 325 -5.09 23.46 -1.89
N GLY A 326 -5.62 23.63 -3.11
CA GLY A 326 -4.86 23.51 -4.36
C GLY A 326 -4.55 22.10 -4.83
N ALA A 327 -4.97 21.03 -4.14
CA ALA A 327 -4.66 19.66 -4.56
C ALA A 327 -5.37 19.23 -5.87
N ALA A 328 -6.58 19.74 -6.13
CA ALA A 328 -7.27 19.52 -7.40
C ALA A 328 -6.53 20.21 -8.56
N ASP A 329 -6.17 21.49 -8.39
CA ASP A 329 -5.40 22.26 -9.37
C ASP A 329 -4.03 21.63 -9.61
N SER A 330 -3.37 21.16 -8.55
CA SER A 330 -2.10 20.45 -8.67
C SER A 330 -2.22 19.15 -9.46
N ARG A 331 -3.29 18.37 -9.29
CA ARG A 331 -3.51 17.15 -10.07
C ARG A 331 -3.81 17.46 -11.54
N VAL A 332 -4.64 18.46 -11.81
CA VAL A 332 -4.97 18.90 -13.17
C VAL A 332 -3.71 19.40 -13.88
N ALA A 333 -2.93 20.25 -13.22
CA ALA A 333 -1.66 20.74 -13.72
C ALA A 333 -0.65 19.61 -14.01
N ALA A 334 -0.55 18.62 -13.11
CA ALA A 334 0.29 17.44 -13.33
C ALA A 334 -0.16 16.61 -14.54
N ILE A 335 -1.47 16.40 -14.71
CA ILE A 335 -2.04 15.71 -15.88
C ILE A 335 -1.73 16.47 -17.17
N GLN A 336 -1.94 17.78 -17.19
CA GLN A 336 -1.64 18.63 -18.35
C GLN A 336 -0.15 18.58 -18.70
N MET A 337 0.71 18.69 -17.69
CA MET A 337 2.16 18.57 -17.85
C MET A 337 2.54 17.22 -18.48
N MET A 338 1.98 16.11 -18.00
CA MET A 338 2.21 14.79 -18.61
C MET A 338 1.72 14.74 -20.06
N LEU A 339 0.51 15.25 -20.34
CA LEU A 339 -0.06 15.25 -21.69
C LEU A 339 0.76 16.08 -22.69
N ASP A 340 1.38 17.17 -22.23
CA ASP A 340 2.24 18.01 -23.08
C ASP A 340 3.60 17.35 -23.36
N HIS A 341 4.10 16.51 -22.44
CA HIS A 341 5.44 15.89 -22.55
C HIS A 341 5.40 14.49 -23.17
N ILE A 342 4.30 13.75 -23.05
CA ILE A 342 4.16 12.43 -23.69
C ILE A 342 4.43 12.47 -25.21
N PRO A 343 3.96 13.47 -25.98
CA PRO A 343 4.24 13.58 -27.42
C PRO A 343 5.72 13.78 -27.77
N LEU A 344 6.58 14.21 -26.84
CA LEU A 344 8.02 14.39 -27.10
C LEU A 344 8.70 13.05 -27.35
N HIS A 345 8.38 12.04 -26.54
CA HIS A 345 8.97 10.69 -26.62
C HIS A 345 7.90 9.60 -26.44
N PRO A 346 6.92 9.49 -27.37
CA PRO A 346 5.72 8.66 -27.15
C PRO A 346 6.02 7.16 -27.09
N ILE A 347 7.06 6.69 -27.79
CA ILE A 347 7.36 5.26 -27.89
C ILE A 347 8.05 4.75 -26.61
N VAL A 348 9.05 5.49 -26.14
CA VAL A 348 9.97 5.04 -25.07
C VAL A 348 9.80 5.79 -23.74
N GLY A 349 9.14 6.95 -23.74
CA GLY A 349 8.94 7.80 -22.57
C GLY A 349 10.03 8.85 -22.36
N ASN A 350 9.78 9.74 -21.42
CA ASN A 350 10.64 10.88 -21.02
C ASN A 350 11.56 10.56 -19.83
N GLY A 351 11.62 9.29 -19.42
CA GLY A 351 12.47 8.84 -18.33
C GLY A 351 11.77 8.93 -16.98
N SER A 352 11.87 7.85 -16.22
CA SER A 352 11.28 7.79 -14.88
C SER A 352 11.84 8.83 -13.93
N GLY A 353 10.95 9.37 -13.09
CA GLY A 353 11.32 10.40 -12.11
C GLY A 353 11.35 11.82 -12.71
N GLY A 354 11.20 11.97 -14.03
CA GLY A 354 11.15 13.28 -14.70
C GLY A 354 10.04 14.19 -14.15
N MET A 355 8.86 13.65 -13.85
CA MET A 355 7.76 14.44 -13.28
C MET A 355 8.10 15.09 -11.94
N ALA A 356 8.94 14.46 -11.11
CA ALA A 356 9.37 15.04 -9.83
C ALA A 356 10.22 16.30 -10.04
N THR A 357 11.12 16.24 -11.02
CA THR A 357 11.95 17.39 -11.40
C THR A 357 11.10 18.47 -12.08
N LEU A 358 10.26 18.11 -13.05
CA LEU A 358 9.39 19.05 -13.75
C LEU A 358 8.43 19.79 -12.81
N SER A 359 7.85 19.11 -11.82
CA SER A 359 6.94 19.73 -10.85
C SER A 359 7.62 20.75 -9.94
N GLN A 360 8.94 20.69 -9.80
CA GLN A 360 9.72 21.60 -8.96
C GLN A 360 10.29 22.79 -9.74
N MET A 361 10.30 22.75 -11.08
CA MET A 361 10.80 23.84 -11.91
C MET A 361 9.84 25.04 -11.87
N GLN A 362 10.37 26.23 -11.58
CA GLN A 362 9.57 27.44 -11.47
C GLN A 362 8.83 27.77 -12.77
N GLU A 363 9.48 27.63 -13.93
CA GLU A 363 8.86 27.84 -15.24
C GLU A 363 7.61 26.95 -15.44
N MET A 364 7.69 25.70 -14.98
CA MET A 364 6.57 24.76 -15.08
C MET A 364 5.46 25.10 -14.09
N ARG A 365 5.81 25.53 -12.88
CA ARG A 365 4.83 26.02 -11.89
C ARG A 365 4.12 27.27 -12.37
N ASP A 366 4.84 28.21 -12.97
CA ASP A 366 4.28 29.44 -13.52
C ASP A 366 3.34 29.13 -14.70
N LYS A 367 3.71 28.17 -15.57
CA LYS A 367 2.93 27.77 -16.74
C LYS A 367 1.64 27.02 -16.38
N TYR A 368 1.69 26.07 -15.46
CA TYR A 368 0.57 25.14 -15.23
C TYR A 368 -0.26 25.43 -13.97
N ILE A 369 0.30 26.13 -12.97
CA ILE A 369 -0.41 26.44 -11.72
C ILE A 369 -0.21 27.90 -11.26
N TYR A 370 0.21 28.79 -12.18
CA TYR A 370 0.35 30.24 -11.94
C TYR A 370 1.21 30.59 -10.71
N GLY A 371 2.28 29.82 -10.48
CA GLY A 371 3.20 30.00 -9.34
C GLY A 371 2.76 29.28 -8.06
N GLY A 372 1.60 28.64 -8.05
CA GLY A 372 1.13 27.78 -6.96
C GLY A 372 2.02 26.56 -6.71
N GLU A 373 1.73 25.79 -5.66
CA GLU A 373 2.51 24.60 -5.31
C GLU A 373 1.96 23.35 -6.01
N LEU A 374 2.83 22.66 -6.75
CA LEU A 374 2.54 21.31 -7.21
C LEU A 374 2.90 20.35 -6.08
N ASN A 375 1.94 19.51 -5.71
CA ASN A 375 2.07 18.60 -4.58
C ASN A 375 3.36 17.78 -4.69
N ALA A 376 4.18 17.85 -3.63
CA ALA A 376 5.55 17.32 -3.57
C ALA A 376 5.63 15.79 -3.69
N GLY A 377 4.48 15.10 -3.76
CA GLY A 377 4.30 13.69 -4.13
C GLY A 377 4.67 13.32 -5.58
N LYS A 378 5.66 14.02 -6.17
CA LYS A 378 6.32 13.72 -7.45
C LYS A 378 5.40 13.71 -8.68
N GLY A 379 4.42 14.61 -8.77
CA GLY A 379 3.66 14.86 -10.01
C GLY A 379 2.88 13.67 -10.60
N ASN A 380 2.75 12.56 -9.87
CA ASN A 380 2.15 11.32 -10.39
C ASN A 380 0.64 11.30 -10.14
N ALA A 381 -0.07 12.20 -10.80
CA ALA A 381 -1.52 12.10 -10.94
C ALA A 381 -1.82 11.05 -12.03
N ASN A 382 -2.61 10.03 -11.71
CA ASN A 382 -2.96 8.93 -12.62
C ASN A 382 -1.81 7.96 -12.98
N ILE A 383 -1.95 6.70 -12.56
CA ILE A 383 -0.98 5.63 -12.83
C ILE A 383 -0.69 5.42 -14.33
N PHE A 384 -1.69 5.48 -15.21
CA PHE A 384 -1.50 5.19 -16.64
C PHE A 384 -0.78 6.33 -17.35
N LEU A 385 -1.14 7.58 -17.06
CA LEU A 385 -0.44 8.74 -17.60
C LEU A 385 1.00 8.80 -17.10
N THR A 386 1.21 8.51 -15.81
CA THR A 386 2.57 8.43 -15.23
C THR A 386 3.43 7.40 -15.98
N LEU A 387 2.88 6.21 -16.26
CA LEU A 387 3.63 5.16 -16.95
C LEU A 387 3.88 5.47 -18.42
N MET A 388 2.91 6.08 -19.09
CA MET A 388 3.06 6.56 -20.45
C MET A 388 4.12 7.66 -20.55
N PHE A 389 4.14 8.58 -19.59
CA PHE A 389 5.17 9.59 -19.47
C PHE A 389 6.55 8.96 -19.22
N ASP A 390 6.67 8.05 -18.25
CA ASP A 390 7.95 7.49 -17.81
C ASP A 390 8.58 6.52 -18.84
N THR A 391 7.75 5.67 -19.45
CA THR A 391 8.19 4.48 -20.22
C THR A 391 7.56 4.36 -21.61
N GLY A 392 6.74 5.35 -22.01
CA GLY A 392 6.09 5.38 -23.32
C GLY A 392 5.10 4.26 -23.55
N ILE A 393 4.73 4.08 -24.83
CA ILE A 393 3.81 3.02 -25.28
C ILE A 393 4.37 1.64 -24.93
N ILE A 394 5.69 1.42 -25.06
CA ILE A 394 6.29 0.10 -24.82
C ILE A 394 6.10 -0.32 -23.36
N GLY A 395 6.54 0.51 -22.40
CA GLY A 395 6.40 0.15 -20.99
C GLY A 395 4.95 0.13 -20.53
N THR A 396 4.11 1.05 -21.02
CA THR A 396 2.67 1.03 -20.74
C THR A 396 1.99 -0.24 -21.24
N THR A 397 2.35 -0.74 -22.43
CA THR A 397 1.81 -2.00 -22.96
C THR A 397 2.22 -3.19 -22.10
N LEU A 398 3.50 -3.26 -21.68
CA LEU A 398 3.97 -4.31 -20.77
C LEU A 398 3.26 -4.27 -19.42
N PHE A 399 2.98 -3.06 -18.91
CA PHE A 399 2.21 -2.88 -17.68
C PHE A 399 0.74 -3.32 -17.83
N LEU A 400 0.09 -3.02 -18.96
CA LEU A 400 -1.26 -3.49 -19.25
C LEU A 400 -1.31 -5.03 -19.37
N LEU A 401 -0.28 -5.65 -19.96
CA LEU A 401 -0.13 -7.10 -19.99
C LEU A 401 0.04 -7.69 -18.58
N LEU A 402 0.78 -7.02 -17.70
CA LEU A 402 0.91 -7.40 -16.29
C LEU A 402 -0.47 -7.36 -15.59
N ILE A 403 -1.22 -6.26 -15.72
CA ILE A 403 -2.58 -6.14 -15.15
C ILE A 403 -3.47 -7.25 -15.71
N PHE A 404 -3.47 -7.45 -17.04
CA PHE A 404 -4.27 -8.48 -17.68
C PHE A 404 -3.95 -9.88 -17.12
N GLN A 405 -2.68 -10.20 -16.95
CA GLN A 405 -2.25 -11.49 -16.41
C GLN A 405 -2.69 -11.69 -14.96
N ILE A 406 -2.62 -10.64 -14.13
CA ILE A 406 -3.11 -10.66 -12.76
C ILE A 406 -4.63 -10.88 -12.73
N VAL A 407 -5.40 -10.14 -13.54
CA VAL A 407 -6.85 -10.32 -13.67
C VAL A 407 -7.19 -11.74 -14.13
N PHE A 408 -6.44 -12.28 -15.08
CA PHE A 408 -6.59 -13.66 -15.53
C PHE A 408 -6.37 -14.67 -14.40
N MET A 409 -5.33 -14.50 -13.57
CA MET A 409 -5.05 -15.36 -12.42
C MET A 409 -6.15 -15.28 -11.35
N ILE A 410 -6.66 -14.08 -11.06
CA ILE A 410 -7.81 -13.89 -10.16
C ILE A 410 -9.03 -14.62 -10.74
N LYS A 411 -9.33 -14.43 -12.02
CA LYS A 411 -10.47 -15.06 -12.69
C LYS A 411 -10.38 -16.59 -12.65
N LYS A 412 -9.20 -17.17 -12.87
CA LYS A 412 -8.99 -18.62 -12.83
C LYS A 412 -9.14 -19.23 -11.44
N THR A 413 -8.85 -18.47 -10.39
CA THR A 413 -9.05 -18.89 -8.99
C THR A 413 -10.35 -18.38 -8.39
N PHE A 414 -11.20 -17.72 -9.19
CA PHE A 414 -12.35 -17.01 -8.69
C PHE A 414 -13.43 -17.96 -8.17
N SER A 415 -13.86 -17.73 -6.93
CA SER A 415 -15.04 -18.36 -6.36
C SER A 415 -15.77 -17.36 -5.48
N ARG A 416 -17.08 -17.25 -5.67
CA ARG A 416 -17.95 -16.38 -4.85
C ARG A 416 -18.05 -16.85 -3.39
N LEU A 417 -17.62 -18.08 -3.10
CA LEU A 417 -17.62 -18.66 -1.76
C LEU A 417 -16.24 -18.55 -1.10
N SER A 418 -15.20 -18.16 -1.84
CA SER A 418 -13.84 -18.01 -1.30
C SER A 418 -13.61 -16.56 -0.88
N TYR A 419 -13.34 -16.35 0.41
CA TYR A 419 -12.97 -15.03 0.91
C TYR A 419 -11.64 -14.54 0.31
N VAL A 420 -10.73 -15.46 -0.05
CA VAL A 420 -9.43 -15.14 -0.65
C VAL A 420 -9.64 -14.54 -2.04
N SER A 421 -10.38 -15.24 -2.91
CA SER A 421 -10.58 -14.79 -4.29
C SER A 421 -11.42 -13.51 -4.36
N LEU A 422 -12.47 -13.40 -3.53
CA LEU A 422 -13.26 -12.17 -3.45
C LEU A 422 -12.47 -11.01 -2.85
N GLY A 423 -11.66 -11.26 -1.82
CA GLY A 423 -10.78 -10.27 -1.21
C GLY A 423 -9.75 -9.73 -2.20
N PHE A 424 -9.09 -10.60 -2.98
CA PHE A 424 -8.18 -10.15 -4.03
C PHE A 424 -8.91 -9.34 -5.11
N ALA A 425 -10.05 -9.82 -5.61
CA ALA A 425 -10.80 -9.10 -6.65
C ALA A 425 -11.24 -7.70 -6.17
N SER A 426 -11.80 -7.58 -4.96
CA SER A 426 -12.29 -6.30 -4.45
C SER A 426 -11.16 -5.34 -4.09
N THR A 427 -10.07 -5.82 -3.49
CA THR A 427 -8.93 -4.95 -3.14
C THR A 427 -8.08 -4.58 -4.34
N SER A 428 -7.92 -5.45 -5.35
CA SER A 428 -7.30 -5.05 -6.62
C SER A 428 -8.11 -3.96 -7.33
N LEU A 429 -9.45 -4.04 -7.32
CA LEU A 429 -10.31 -3.00 -7.86
C LEU A 429 -10.16 -1.68 -7.10
N LEU A 430 -10.13 -1.73 -5.77
CA LEU A 430 -9.86 -0.57 -4.93
C LEU A 430 -8.53 0.10 -5.30
N LEU A 431 -7.44 -0.67 -5.42
CA LEU A 431 -6.12 -0.13 -5.75
C LEU A 431 -6.07 0.51 -7.14
N ILE A 432 -6.66 -0.13 -8.15
CA ILE A 432 -6.70 0.44 -9.50
C ILE A 432 -7.45 1.77 -9.51
N ILE A 433 -8.58 1.87 -8.82
CA ILE A 433 -9.36 3.12 -8.77
C ILE A 433 -8.59 4.21 -8.02
N ASP A 434 -8.07 3.89 -6.84
CA ASP A 434 -7.35 4.86 -6.01
C ASP A 434 -6.09 5.39 -6.72
N PHE A 435 -5.35 4.51 -7.42
CA PHE A 435 -4.14 4.87 -8.15
C PHE A 435 -4.37 5.71 -9.41
N ASN A 436 -5.62 5.92 -9.82
CA ASN A 436 -5.94 6.98 -10.80
C ASN A 436 -5.88 8.39 -10.19
N PHE A 437 -5.91 8.52 -8.87
CA PHE A 437 -5.87 9.80 -8.15
C PHE A 437 -4.60 9.97 -7.30
N ASN A 438 -4.12 8.88 -6.69
CA ASN A 438 -2.96 8.83 -5.80
C ASN A 438 -2.06 7.66 -6.21
N ASN A 439 -1.07 7.88 -7.09
CA ASN A 439 -0.26 6.78 -7.64
C ASN A 439 0.64 6.11 -6.58
N GLY A 440 0.11 5.08 -5.93
CA GLY A 440 0.81 4.27 -4.91
C GLY A 440 1.44 2.99 -5.45
N PHE A 441 1.56 2.82 -6.77
CA PHE A 441 2.06 1.56 -7.36
C PHE A 441 3.49 1.20 -6.91
N ARG A 442 4.27 2.21 -6.49
CA ARG A 442 5.63 2.05 -5.96
C ARG A 442 5.67 1.70 -4.45
N MET A 443 4.54 1.38 -3.84
CA MET A 443 4.47 0.97 -2.43
C MET A 443 4.63 -0.54 -2.27
N GLY A 444 5.40 -0.96 -1.25
CA GLY A 444 5.71 -2.37 -1.01
C GLY A 444 4.48 -3.27 -0.87
N PHE A 445 3.41 -2.78 -0.23
CA PHE A 445 2.19 -3.57 0.00
C PHE A 445 1.48 -3.98 -1.29
N VAL A 446 1.57 -3.16 -2.35
CA VAL A 446 1.01 -3.49 -3.67
C VAL A 446 1.72 -4.71 -4.24
N TRP A 447 3.04 -4.76 -4.12
CA TRP A 447 3.84 -5.87 -4.62
C TRP A 447 3.65 -7.14 -3.81
N VAL A 448 3.48 -7.02 -2.49
CA VAL A 448 3.07 -8.15 -1.64
C VAL A 448 1.67 -8.64 -2.02
N HIS A 449 0.71 -7.74 -2.28
CA HIS A 449 -0.64 -8.09 -2.74
C HIS A 449 -0.61 -8.86 -4.06
N LEU A 450 0.11 -8.35 -5.07
CA LEU A 450 0.29 -9.03 -6.36
C LEU A 450 0.99 -10.38 -6.21
N ALA A 451 2.02 -10.46 -5.37
CA ALA A 451 2.74 -11.70 -5.11
C ALA A 451 1.84 -12.76 -4.45
N LEU A 452 0.96 -12.35 -3.53
CA LEU A 452 0.00 -13.25 -2.90
C LEU A 452 -1.06 -13.77 -3.89
N ILE A 453 -1.52 -12.96 -4.85
CA ILE A 453 -2.40 -13.43 -5.94
C ILE A 453 -1.72 -14.55 -6.74
N VAL A 454 -0.45 -14.34 -7.08
CA VAL A 454 0.33 -15.28 -7.91
C VAL A 454 0.63 -16.55 -7.14
N ALA A 455 1.07 -16.43 -5.89
CA ALA A 455 1.30 -17.58 -5.01
C ALA A 455 0.01 -18.40 -4.83
N TYR A 456 -1.13 -17.74 -4.59
CA TYR A 456 -2.42 -18.43 -4.48
C TYR A 456 -2.80 -19.14 -5.79
N TYR A 457 -2.65 -18.49 -6.95
CA TYR A 457 -2.88 -19.13 -8.25
C TYR A 457 -2.02 -20.38 -8.43
N MET A 458 -0.73 -20.31 -8.12
CA MET A 458 0.19 -21.44 -8.23
C MET A 458 -0.20 -22.58 -7.27
N ILE A 459 -0.52 -22.29 -6.01
CA ILE A 459 -0.95 -23.28 -5.01
C ILE A 459 -2.22 -24.00 -5.48
N ARG A 460 -3.19 -23.28 -6.05
CA ARG A 460 -4.45 -23.88 -6.52
C ARG A 460 -4.24 -24.67 -7.81
N LYS A 461 -3.41 -24.17 -8.73
CA LYS A 461 -3.07 -24.89 -9.96
C LYS A 461 -2.37 -26.23 -9.66
N SER A 462 -1.39 -26.24 -8.76
CA SER A 462 -0.68 -27.47 -8.42
C SER A 462 -1.60 -28.53 -7.80
N LYS A 463 -2.58 -28.12 -6.97
CA LYS A 463 -3.57 -29.05 -6.41
C LYS A 463 -4.42 -29.71 -7.49
N LEU A 464 -4.89 -28.95 -8.48
CA LEU A 464 -5.68 -29.49 -9.58
C LEU A 464 -4.88 -30.50 -10.42
N GLU A 465 -3.61 -30.19 -10.70
CA GLU A 465 -2.72 -31.12 -11.44
C GLU A 465 -2.43 -32.41 -10.66
N PHE A 466 -2.45 -32.37 -9.32
CA PHE A 466 -2.33 -33.56 -8.47
C PHE A 466 -3.62 -34.38 -8.38
N ASP A 467 -4.79 -33.75 -8.43
CA ASP A 467 -6.09 -34.45 -8.36
C ASP A 467 -6.45 -35.12 -9.71
N GLU A 468 -5.85 -34.68 -10.82
CA GLU A 468 -6.03 -35.25 -12.16
C GLU A 468 -5.03 -36.37 -12.52
N ALA A 469 -3.97 -36.56 -11.72
CA ALA A 469 -2.91 -37.57 -11.89
C ALA A 469 -3.12 -38.76 -10.97
#